data_AF-A0A945PYA5-F1
#
_entry.id   AF-A0A945PYA5-F1
#
_cell.length_a   1.000
_cell.length_b   1.000
_cell.length_c   1.000
_cell.angle_alpha   90.00
_cell.angle_beta   90.00
_cell.angle_gamma   90.00
#
_symmetry.space_group_name_H-M   'P 1'
#
loop_
_entity.id
_entity.type
_entity.pdbx_description
1 polymer ?
#
loop_
_entity_poly.entity_id
_entity_poly.type
_entity_poly.pdbx_seq_one_letter_code
_entity_poly.pdbx_strand_id
1 'polypeptide(L)' 'MTDNQPASILGAYGNPDVRTPNIDRLAKEGLRFTQAFAVHGMCSPTRATLLTGL' A
#
# COMPACT_ATOMS: atom_id res chain seq x y z
N MET A 1 7.63 2.61 0.33
CA MET A 1 7.26 1.25 0.80
C MET A 1 7.23 1.28 2.32
N THR A 2 6.15 0.80 2.93
CA THR A 2 6.05 0.63 4.39
C THR A 2 6.09 -0.86 4.72
N ASP A 3 6.49 -1.20 5.95
CA ASP A 3 6.58 -2.59 6.39
C ASP A 3 5.29 -3.02 7.07
N ASN A 4 4.76 -4.18 6.68
CA ASN A 4 3.60 -4.83 7.27
C ASN A 4 2.31 -3.99 7.36
N GLN A 5 2.15 -2.99 6.48
CA GLN A 5 0.97 -2.13 6.45
C GLN A 5 -0.12 -2.70 5.52
N PRO A 6 -1.28 -3.14 6.04
CA PRO A 6 -2.39 -3.55 5.19
C PRO A 6 -3.05 -2.33 4.54
N ALA A 7 -3.62 -2.50 3.35
CA ALA A 7 -4.32 -1.41 2.67
C ALA A 7 -5.52 -0.89 3.49
N SER A 8 -6.23 -1.78 4.19
CA SER A 8 -7.43 -1.49 4.98
C SER A 8 -7.21 -0.54 6.17
N ILE A 9 -5.96 -0.26 6.55
CA ILE A 9 -5.68 0.72 7.62
C ILE A 9 -5.70 2.17 7.12
N LEU A 10 -5.66 2.38 5.80
CA LEU A 10 -5.62 3.72 5.22
C LEU A 10 -7.02 4.28 4.99
N GLY A 11 -7.20 5.58 5.27
CA GLY A 11 -8.44 6.30 4.96
C GLY A 11 -8.80 6.26 3.48
N ALA A 12 -7.82 6.40 2.60
CA ALA A 12 -7.96 6.25 1.15
C ALA A 12 -8.53 4.89 0.68
N TYR A 13 -8.49 3.86 1.54
CA TYR A 13 -9.03 2.52 1.29
C TYR A 13 -10.26 2.20 2.16
N GLY A 14 -10.84 3.20 2.84
CA GLY A 14 -12.13 3.10 3.52
C GLY A 14 -12.05 3.03 5.06
N ASN A 15 -10.88 3.22 5.67
CA ASN A 15 -10.78 3.26 7.13
C ASN A 15 -11.34 4.58 7.71
N PRO A 16 -12.38 4.57 8.55
CA PRO A 16 -12.95 5.80 9.12
C PRO A 16 -12.20 6.30 10.37
N ASP A 17 -11.42 5.44 11.04
CA ASP A 17 -10.85 5.72 12.36
C ASP A 17 -9.41 6.24 12.27
N VAL A 18 -8.62 5.71 11.35
CA VAL A 18 -7.20 6.04 11.20
C VAL A 18 -7.02 7.27 10.32
N ARG A 19 -6.39 8.30 10.89
CA ARG A 19 -6.18 9.59 10.19
C ARG A 19 -4.91 9.55 9.32
N THR A 20 -5.07 9.45 8.01
CA THR A 20 -3.96 9.42 7.02
C THR A 20 -4.01 10.58 6.01
N PRO A 21 -4.14 11.85 6.45
CA PRO A 21 -4.52 12.97 5.57
C PRO A 21 -3.57 13.21 4.40
N ASN A 22 -2.27 12.97 4.57
CA ASN A 22 -1.28 13.14 3.50
C ASN A 22 -1.36 12.03 2.43
N ILE A 23 -1.63 10.79 2.85
CA ILE A 23 -1.79 9.65 1.93
C ILE A 23 -3.15 9.77 1.21
N ASP A 24 -4.18 10.19 1.93
CA ASP A 24 -5.51 10.40 1.35
C ASP A 24 -5.49 11.52 0.31
N ARG A 25 -4.74 12.60 0.57
CA ARG A 25 -4.51 13.67 -0.40
C ARG A 25 -3.79 13.15 -1.65
N LEU A 26 -2.72 12.37 -1.50
CA LEU A 26 -2.02 11.74 -2.62
C LEU A 26 -2.94 10.85 -3.46
N ALA A 27 -3.80 10.07 -2.81
CA ALA A 27 -4.77 9.21 -3.48
C ALA A 27 -5.86 9.98 -4.25
N LYS A 28 -6.21 11.21 -3.80
CA LYS A 28 -7.18 12.09 -4.48
C LYS A 28 -6.58 12.83 -5.67
N GLU A 29 -5.32 13.22 -5.57
CA GLU A 29 -4.61 13.97 -6.61
C GLU A 29 -3.97 13.07 -7.68
N GLY A 30 -3.86 11.76 -7.42
CA GLY A 30 -3.20 10.80 -8.29
C GLY A 30 -4.06 9.59 -8.65
N LEU A 31 -3.39 8.47 -8.93
CA LEU A 31 -4.02 7.18 -9.21
C LEU A 31 -3.90 6.25 -8.01
N ARG A 32 -5.01 5.60 -7.64
CA ARG A 32 -5.06 4.59 -6.57
C ARG A 32 -5.41 3.22 -7.16
N PHE A 33 -4.52 2.26 -6.98
CA PHE A 33 -4.76 0.87 -7.36
C PHE A 33 -5.62 0.18 -6.30
N THR A 34 -6.74 -0.42 -6.72
CA THR A 34 -7.61 -1.20 -5.82
C THR A 34 -7.24 -2.69 -5.77
N GLN A 35 -6.34 -3.12 -6.66
CA GLN A 35 -5.91 -4.51 -6.83
C GLN A 35 -4.39 -4.58 -7.04
N ALA A 36 -3.64 -4.25 -6.00
CA ALA A 36 -2.18 -4.37 -5.97
C ALA A 36 -1.79 -5.52 -5.02
N PHE A 37 -1.13 -6.56 -5.55
CA PHE A 37 -0.79 -7.77 -4.80
C PHE A 37 0.72 -7.86 -4.56
N ALA A 38 1.10 -8.28 -3.36
CA ALA A 38 2.47 -8.70 -3.09
C ALA A 38 2.70 -10.08 -3.73
N VAL A 39 3.89 -10.30 -4.27
CA VAL A 39 4.26 -11.59 -4.90
C VAL A 39 4.43 -12.69 -3.86
N HIS A 40 4.71 -12.33 -2.60
CA HIS A 40 4.85 -13.26 -1.49
C HIS A 40 4.34 -12.65 -0.17
N GLY A 41 4.02 -13.50 0.81
CA GLY A 41 3.63 -13.08 2.17
C GLY A 41 4.79 -12.77 3.12
N MET A 42 6.03 -12.69 2.63
CA MET A 42 7.23 -12.50 3.46
C MET A 42 8.05 -11.32 2.95
N CYS A 43 8.73 -10.64 3.86
CA CYS A 43 9.43 -9.39 3.56
C CYS A 43 10.55 -9.55 2.52
N SER A 44 11.44 -10.53 2.69
CA SER A 44 12.60 -10.72 1.80
C SER A 44 12.24 -11.05 0.34
N PRO A 45 11.41 -12.06 0.04
CA PRO A 45 11.04 -12.37 -1.34
C PRO A 45 10.23 -11.23 -2.00
N THR A 46 9.29 -10.60 -1.29
CA THR A 46 8.51 -9.49 -1.84
C THR A 46 9.38 -8.28 -2.19
N ARG A 47 10.34 -7.94 -1.32
CA ARG A 47 11.29 -6.86 -1.61
C ARG A 47 12.23 -7.21 -2.76
N ALA A 48 12.70 -8.46 -2.83
CA ALA A 48 13.55 -8.92 -3.92
C ALA A 48 12.83 -8.72 -5.27
N THR A 49 11.61 -9.25 -5.42
CA THR A 49 10.81 -9.08 -6.64
C THR A 49 10.47 -7.63 -6.95
N LEU A 50 10.17 -6.80 -5.93
CA LEU A 50 9.91 -5.37 -6.16
C LEU A 50 11.14 -4.64 -6.74
N LEU A 51 12.35 -5.03 -6.32
CA LEU A 51 13.59 -4.39 -6.75
C LEU A 51 14.11 -4.92 -8.09
N THR A 52 13.90 -6.20 -8.38
CA THR A 52 14.42 -6.86 -9.60
C THR A 52 13.39 -6.95 -10.72
N GLY A 53 12.10 -6.90 -10.39
CA GLY A 53 11.01 -7.19 -11.34
C GLY A 53 10.89 -8.68 -11.71
N LEU A 54 11.52 -9.58 -10.94
CA LEU A 54 11.58 -11.03 -11.16
C LEU A 54 10.76 -11.82 -10.14
#